data_AF-A0A8B9V5Q7-F1
#
_entry.id   AF-A0A8B9V5Q7-F1
#
_cell.length_a   1.000
_cell.length_b   1.000
_cell.length_c   1.000
_cell.angle_alpha   90.00
_cell.angle_beta   90.00
_cell.angle_gamma   90.00
#
_symmetry.space_group_name_H-M   'P 1'
#
loop_
_entity.id
_entity.type
_entity.pdbx_description
1 polymer ?
#
loop_
_entity_poly.entity_id
_entity_poly.type
_entity_poly.pdbx_seq_one_letter_code
_entity_poly.pdbx_strand_id
1 'polypeptide(L)'
;CHGDDVTGCHGDDVIGRHGDDVIGCHGDDVIGCHGDDVIGCHGNDVIGCHGDDVIGCHGDDVIGHHGDDVIGRHGDDVIGCHGDDVIGCHGDDVIGRHGDDVIGRHGDDVIGRHGDDVIGRHGNGVTMATVAP
;
A
#
# COMPACT_ATOMS: atom_id res chain seq x y z
N CYS A 1 -8.30 -25.06 -9.00
CA CYS A 1 -8.52 -24.81 -7.57
C CYS A 1 -7.49 -23.79 -7.17
N HIS A 2 -7.92 -22.62 -6.72
CA HIS A 2 -7.23 -21.57 -5.93
C HIS A 2 -8.01 -20.30 -6.27
N GLY A 3 -8.87 -19.88 -5.35
CA GLY A 3 -9.92 -18.88 -5.52
C GLY A 3 -10.80 -18.93 -4.29
N ASP A 4 -10.15 -18.79 -3.13
CA ASP A 4 -10.81 -18.73 -1.83
C ASP A 4 -10.46 -17.37 -1.23
N ASP A 5 -11.47 -16.51 -1.08
CA ASP A 5 -11.32 -15.21 -0.41
C ASP A 5 -11.18 -15.43 1.10
N VAL A 6 -10.28 -14.68 1.72
CA VAL A 6 -10.09 -14.67 3.17
C VAL A 6 -10.68 -13.40 3.73
N THR A 7 -11.75 -13.50 4.53
CA THR A 7 -12.36 -12.34 5.18
C THR A 7 -12.37 -12.45 6.69
N GLY A 8 -11.89 -11.41 7.39
CA GLY A 8 -11.97 -11.27 8.84
C GLY A 8 -12.51 -9.90 9.25
N CYS A 9 -13.30 -9.84 10.33
CA CYS A 9 -13.97 -8.60 10.74
C CYS A 9 -13.62 -8.11 12.15
N HIS A 10 -13.02 -8.95 13.00
CA HIS A 10 -12.61 -8.63 14.37
C HIS A 10 -11.55 -9.63 14.87
N GLY A 11 -10.43 -9.15 15.41
CA GLY A 11 -9.34 -9.96 15.96
C GLY A 11 -7.98 -9.58 15.39
N ASP A 12 -6.92 -10.22 15.84
CA ASP A 12 -5.53 -9.82 15.58
C ASP A 12 -5.19 -9.85 14.07
N ASP A 13 -5.00 -11.02 13.42
CA ASP A 13 -4.47 -11.05 12.03
C ASP A 13 -5.37 -11.78 11.03
N VAL A 14 -5.49 -11.23 9.81
CA VAL A 14 -6.10 -11.87 8.63
C VAL A 14 -5.01 -12.22 7.62
N ILE A 15 -4.78 -13.52 7.38
CA ILE A 15 -3.67 -13.98 6.53
C ILE A 15 -4.18 -14.88 5.39
N GLY A 16 -3.95 -14.45 4.15
CA GLY A 16 -4.14 -15.24 2.93
C GLY A 16 -2.83 -15.51 2.20
N ARG A 17 -2.72 -16.66 1.53
CA ARG A 17 -1.49 -17.09 0.83
C ARG A 17 -1.61 -17.37 -0.65
N HIS A 18 -2.81 -17.74 -1.09
CA HIS A 18 -3.18 -18.03 -2.47
C HIS A 18 -4.70 -17.92 -2.55
N GLY A 19 -5.22 -17.04 -3.39
CA GLY A 19 -6.65 -16.75 -3.47
C GLY A 19 -6.87 -15.45 -4.22
N ASP A 20 -8.12 -15.05 -4.39
CA ASP A 20 -8.44 -13.83 -5.13
C ASP A 20 -8.30 -12.65 -4.14
N ASP A 21 -9.06 -12.60 -3.04
CA ASP A 21 -8.99 -11.46 -2.11
C ASP A 21 -8.65 -11.80 -0.64
N VAL A 22 -7.91 -10.91 0.04
CA VAL A 22 -7.71 -10.91 1.50
C VAL A 22 -8.26 -9.63 2.11
N ILE A 23 -9.34 -9.74 2.87
CA ILE A 23 -10.09 -8.60 3.41
C ILE A 23 -10.14 -8.65 4.94
N GLY A 24 -9.62 -7.62 5.60
CA GLY A 24 -9.68 -7.44 7.04
C GLY A 24 -10.39 -6.15 7.46
N CYS A 25 -11.18 -6.23 8.52
CA CYS A 25 -11.75 -5.07 9.20
C CYS A 25 -11.47 -5.17 10.70
N HIS A 26 -11.11 -4.07 11.36
CA HIS A 26 -10.95 -3.99 12.82
C HIS A 26 -10.03 -5.08 13.41
N GLY A 27 -8.76 -5.07 13.00
CA GLY A 27 -7.74 -6.01 13.47
C GLY A 27 -6.36 -5.38 13.53
N ASP A 28 -5.34 -6.14 13.90
CA ASP A 28 -3.96 -5.67 13.90
C ASP A 28 -3.41 -5.71 12.46
N ASP A 29 -3.32 -6.89 11.81
CA ASP A 29 -2.67 -7.01 10.51
C ASP A 29 -3.54 -7.71 9.43
N VAL A 30 -3.46 -7.23 8.19
CA VAL A 30 -4.03 -7.89 6.99
C VAL A 30 -2.91 -8.22 6.03
N ILE A 31 -2.64 -9.52 5.83
CA ILE A 31 -1.50 -9.99 5.05
C ILE A 31 -1.97 -10.91 3.93
N GLY A 32 -1.71 -10.52 2.69
CA GLY A 32 -1.94 -11.33 1.50
C GLY A 32 -0.67 -11.63 0.72
N CYS A 33 -0.63 -12.80 0.11
CA CYS A 33 0.42 -13.20 -0.82
C CYS A 33 -0.21 -13.93 -1.99
N HIS A 34 0.27 -13.69 -3.21
CA HIS A 34 -0.18 -14.40 -4.42
C HIS A 34 -1.70 -14.40 -4.60
N GLY A 35 -2.29 -13.21 -4.66
CA GLY A 35 -3.71 -13.00 -4.94
C GLY A 35 -3.94 -11.71 -5.69
N ASP A 36 -5.19 -11.33 -5.90
CA ASP A 36 -5.56 -10.12 -6.62
C ASP A 36 -5.51 -8.93 -5.64
N ASP A 37 -6.31 -8.94 -4.57
CA ASP A 37 -6.43 -7.78 -3.68
C ASP A 37 -6.13 -8.07 -2.19
N VAL A 38 -5.47 -7.12 -1.51
CA VAL A 38 -5.33 -7.09 -0.04
C VAL A 38 -5.94 -5.81 0.52
N ILE A 39 -7.03 -5.93 1.27
CA ILE A 39 -7.81 -4.78 1.75
C ILE A 39 -7.93 -4.80 3.27
N GLY A 40 -7.44 -3.76 3.93
CA GLY A 40 -7.57 -3.58 5.37
C GLY A 40 -8.26 -2.28 5.77
N CYS A 41 -9.11 -2.34 6.78
CA CYS A 41 -9.76 -1.17 7.37
C CYS A 41 -9.67 -1.20 8.89
N HIS A 42 -9.30 -0.08 9.52
CA HIS A 42 -9.22 0.05 10.98
C HIS A 42 -8.26 -0.99 11.60
N GLY A 43 -7.02 -1.01 11.14
CA GLY A 43 -5.97 -1.86 11.73
C GLY A 43 -4.62 -1.19 11.76
N ASN A 44 -3.56 -1.91 12.10
CA ASN A 44 -2.22 -1.35 12.10
C ASN A 44 -1.63 -1.50 10.69
N ASP A 45 -1.51 -2.73 10.17
CA ASP A 45 -0.76 -2.97 8.94
C ASP A 45 -1.59 -3.68 7.85
N VAL A 46 -1.43 -3.24 6.59
CA VAL A 46 -1.95 -3.93 5.40
C VAL A 46 -0.79 -4.27 4.46
N ILE A 47 -0.51 -5.55 4.28
CA ILE A 47 0.67 -6.03 3.56
C ILE A 47 0.28 -6.98 2.43
N GLY A 48 0.63 -6.61 1.20
CA GLY A 48 0.46 -7.47 0.02
C GLY A 48 1.77 -7.80 -0.68
N CYS A 49 1.88 -9.05 -1.12
CA CYS A 49 3.00 -9.52 -1.95
C CYS A 49 2.47 -10.25 -3.18
N HIS A 50 2.98 -9.92 -4.37
CA HIS A 50 2.63 -10.62 -5.61
C HIS A 50 1.12 -10.62 -5.88
N GLY A 51 0.51 -9.44 -5.90
CA GLY A 51 -0.89 -9.25 -6.21
C GLY A 51 -1.15 -7.89 -6.80
N ASP A 52 -2.34 -7.66 -7.32
CA ASP A 52 -2.66 -6.46 -8.09
C ASP A 52 -2.75 -5.24 -7.15
N ASP A 53 -3.59 -5.27 -6.12
CA ASP A 53 -3.84 -4.09 -5.27
C ASP A 53 -3.60 -4.34 -3.76
N VAL A 54 -3.03 -3.33 -3.08
CA VAL A 54 -2.94 -3.26 -1.61
C VAL A 54 -3.58 -1.98 -1.10
N ILE A 55 -4.69 -2.11 -0.37
CA ILE A 55 -5.52 -0.99 0.05
C ILE A 55 -5.70 -0.96 1.56
N GLY A 56 -5.25 0.11 2.21
CA GLY A 56 -5.43 0.35 3.64
C GLY A 56 -6.17 1.64 3.97
N CYS A 57 -6.98 1.58 5.02
CA CYS A 57 -7.79 2.71 5.48
C CYS A 57 -7.84 2.78 7.00
N HIS A 58 -7.51 3.93 7.59
CA HIS A 58 -7.45 4.13 9.05
C HIS A 58 -6.53 3.11 9.73
N GLY A 59 -5.28 3.06 9.30
CA GLY A 59 -4.26 2.22 9.92
C GLY A 59 -2.88 2.80 9.77
N ASP A 60 -1.89 2.23 10.42
CA ASP A 60 -0.55 2.81 10.49
C ASP A 60 0.17 2.62 9.14
N ASP A 61 0.31 1.40 8.62
CA ASP A 61 1.11 1.13 7.42
C ASP A 61 0.35 0.39 6.30
N VAL A 62 0.59 0.80 5.06
CA VAL A 62 0.15 0.08 3.84
C VAL A 62 1.35 -0.25 2.97
N ILE A 63 1.65 -1.54 2.82
CA ILE A 63 2.87 -2.02 2.16
C ILE A 63 2.54 -3.00 1.04
N GLY A 64 2.91 -2.64 -0.20
CA GLY A 64 2.79 -3.52 -1.35
C GLY A 64 4.13 -3.86 -1.99
N HIS A 65 4.28 -5.11 -2.39
CA HIS A 65 5.44 -5.59 -3.12
C HIS A 65 5.04 -6.42 -4.34
N HIS A 66 5.57 -6.05 -5.52
CA HIS A 66 5.29 -6.73 -6.78
C HIS A 66 3.79 -6.77 -7.07
N GLY A 67 3.20 -5.59 -7.26
CA GLY A 67 1.79 -5.41 -7.57
C GLY A 67 1.57 -4.20 -8.43
N ASP A 68 0.34 -3.90 -8.78
CA ASP A 68 0.02 -2.73 -9.61
C ASP A 68 -0.12 -1.51 -8.70
N ASP A 69 -1.01 -1.52 -7.71
CA ASP A 69 -1.30 -0.34 -6.88
C ASP A 69 -1.12 -0.54 -5.37
N VAL A 70 -0.59 0.47 -4.69
CA VAL A 70 -0.56 0.57 -3.21
C VAL A 70 -1.25 1.85 -2.75
N ILE A 71 -2.37 1.71 -2.07
CA ILE A 71 -3.25 2.84 -1.71
C ILE A 71 -3.48 2.87 -0.20
N GLY A 72 -3.05 3.96 0.44
CA GLY A 72 -3.31 4.22 1.86
C GLY A 72 -4.09 5.49 2.11
N ARG A 73 -4.99 5.43 3.09
CA ARG A 73 -5.77 6.59 3.53
C ARG A 73 -5.88 6.66 5.05
N HIS A 74 -5.64 7.84 5.61
CA HIS A 74 -5.71 8.09 7.05
C HIS A 74 -4.77 7.15 7.83
N GLY A 75 -3.50 7.16 7.46
CA GLY A 75 -2.49 6.28 8.01
C GLY A 75 -1.11 6.87 7.94
N ASP A 76 -0.14 6.32 8.67
CA ASP A 76 1.17 6.93 8.78
C ASP A 76 1.97 6.73 7.49
N ASP A 77 2.18 5.49 7.02
CA ASP A 77 3.02 5.23 5.85
C ASP A 77 2.33 4.45 4.72
N VAL A 78 2.62 4.83 3.47
CA VAL A 78 2.23 4.07 2.26
C VAL A 78 3.48 3.74 1.45
N ILE A 79 3.80 2.46 1.33
CA ILE A 79 5.06 1.99 0.76
C ILE A 79 4.80 0.97 -0.36
N GLY A 80 5.22 1.32 -1.58
CA GLY A 80 5.17 0.40 -2.73
C GLY A 80 6.53 0.10 -3.32
N CYS A 81 6.71 -1.15 -3.75
CA CYS A 81 7.95 -1.64 -4.35
C CYS A 81 7.67 -2.54 -5.56
N HIS A 82 8.15 -2.15 -6.74
CA HIS A 82 7.92 -2.84 -8.01
C HIS A 82 6.43 -2.90 -8.36
N GLY A 83 5.84 -1.75 -8.58
CA GLY A 83 4.46 -1.61 -8.98
C GLY A 83 4.18 -0.30 -9.68
N ASP A 84 3.01 -0.12 -10.25
CA ASP A 84 2.70 1.02 -11.08
C ASP A 84 2.49 2.27 -10.21
N ASP A 85 1.56 2.25 -9.25
CA ASP A 85 1.22 3.43 -8.46
C ASP A 85 1.35 3.26 -6.94
N VAL A 86 1.84 4.30 -6.26
CA VAL A 86 1.83 4.41 -4.79
C VAL A 86 1.11 5.68 -4.38
N ILE A 87 -0.05 5.55 -3.73
CA ILE A 87 -0.96 6.66 -3.44
C ILE A 87 -1.28 6.74 -1.95
N GLY A 88 -0.88 7.84 -1.31
CA GLY A 88 -1.22 8.14 0.08
C GLY A 88 -2.06 9.41 0.25
N CYS A 89 -2.99 9.37 1.20
CA CYS A 89 -3.84 10.50 1.54
C CYS A 89 -4.03 10.64 3.06
N HIS A 90 -3.71 11.81 3.61
CA HIS A 90 -3.79 12.09 5.07
C HIS A 90 -2.91 11.13 5.87
N GLY A 91 -1.61 11.17 5.60
CA GLY A 91 -0.62 10.35 6.26
C GLY A 91 0.71 11.05 6.43
N ASP A 92 1.71 10.39 6.97
CA ASP A 92 3.03 10.98 7.15
C ASP A 92 3.86 10.78 5.87
N ASP A 93 4.12 9.55 5.44
CA ASP A 93 4.99 9.29 4.28
C ASP A 93 4.34 8.48 3.15
N VAL A 94 4.67 8.84 1.89
CA VAL A 94 4.33 8.06 0.70
C VAL A 94 5.60 7.73 -0.07
N ILE A 95 5.97 6.45 -0.13
CA ILE A 95 7.26 5.98 -0.64
C ILE A 95 7.06 4.95 -1.74
N GLY A 96 7.48 5.27 -2.96
CA GLY A 96 7.49 4.33 -4.08
C GLY A 96 8.90 4.04 -4.59
N ARG A 97 9.15 2.77 -4.93
CA ARG A 97 10.39 2.32 -5.56
C ARG A 97 10.12 1.40 -6.74
N HIS A 98 10.76 1.70 -7.87
CA HIS A 98 10.63 0.93 -9.11
C HIS A 98 9.17 0.87 -9.59
N GLY A 99 8.57 2.05 -9.75
CA GLY A 99 7.18 2.18 -10.16
C GLY A 99 6.94 3.44 -10.95
N ASP A 100 5.78 3.58 -11.55
CA ASP A 100 5.50 4.69 -12.45
C ASP A 100 5.21 5.97 -11.64
N ASP A 101 4.21 5.96 -10.76
CA ASP A 101 3.79 7.16 -10.03
C ASP A 101 3.84 7.03 -8.49
N VAL A 102 4.27 8.10 -7.83
CA VAL A 102 4.17 8.25 -6.36
C VAL A 102 3.41 9.52 -6.01
N ILE A 103 2.23 9.39 -5.40
CA ILE A 103 1.29 10.48 -5.18
C ILE A 103 0.92 10.59 -3.69
N GLY A 104 1.28 11.70 -3.05
CA GLY A 104 0.88 12.02 -1.69
C GLY A 104 -0.01 13.26 -1.60
N ARG A 105 -1.03 13.20 -0.75
CA ARG A 105 -1.88 14.36 -0.42
C ARG A 105 -2.06 14.50 1.08
N HIS A 106 -1.90 15.72 1.59
CA HIS A 106 -2.09 16.02 3.02
C HIS A 106 -1.19 15.17 3.92
N GLY A 107 0.07 15.02 3.53
CA GLY A 107 1.06 14.30 4.32
C GLY A 107 2.43 14.93 4.30
N ASP A 108 3.34 14.42 5.10
CA ASP A 108 4.63 15.07 5.35
C ASP A 108 5.60 14.88 4.19
N ASP A 109 5.95 13.65 3.80
CA ASP A 109 6.90 13.40 2.71
C ASP A 109 6.35 12.50 1.58
N VAL A 110 6.74 12.83 0.34
CA VAL A 110 6.48 12.01 -0.85
C VAL A 110 7.81 11.69 -1.53
N ILE A 111 8.15 10.40 -1.61
CA ILE A 111 9.47 9.92 -2.03
C ILE A 111 9.31 8.89 -3.15
N GLY A 112 9.77 9.23 -4.35
CA GLY A 112 9.87 8.29 -5.48
C GLY A 112 11.30 7.94 -5.82
N ARG A 113 11.57 6.67 -6.11
CA ARG A 113 12.85 6.18 -6.60
C ARG A 113 12.66 5.30 -7.83
N HIS A 114 13.40 5.58 -8.89
CA HIS A 114 13.32 4.80 -10.14
C HIS A 114 11.91 4.75 -10.72
N GLY A 115 11.24 5.89 -10.76
CA GLY A 115 9.91 6.04 -11.33
C GLY A 115 9.77 7.26 -12.21
N ASP A 116 8.58 7.42 -12.78
CA ASP A 116 8.27 8.39 -13.81
C ASP A 116 7.77 9.71 -13.22
N ASP A 117 6.87 9.68 -12.24
CA ASP A 117 6.34 10.88 -11.58
C ASP A 117 6.29 10.80 -10.05
N VAL A 118 6.53 11.96 -9.40
CA VAL A 118 6.36 12.13 -7.94
C VAL A 118 5.58 13.41 -7.66
N ILE A 119 4.41 13.28 -7.06
CA ILE A 119 3.45 14.37 -6.85
C ILE A 119 3.06 14.46 -5.38
N GLY A 120 3.50 15.52 -4.71
CA GLY A 120 3.00 15.87 -3.37
C GLY A 120 2.10 17.10 -3.40
N ARG A 121 0.98 17.06 -2.66
CA ARG A 121 0.13 18.22 -2.41
C ARG A 121 -0.14 18.39 -0.93
N HIS A 122 -0.03 19.63 -0.45
CA HIS A 122 -0.27 19.98 0.96
C HIS A 122 0.63 19.20 1.93
N GLY A 123 1.92 19.08 1.59
CA GLY A 123 2.93 18.40 2.38
C GLY A 123 4.24 19.17 2.55
N ASN A 124 5.15 18.61 3.33
CA ASN A 124 6.40 19.25 3.73
C ASN A 124 7.54 18.97 2.74
N GLY A 125 7.55 17.80 2.08
CA GLY A 125 8.61 17.39 1.17
C GLY A 125 8.14 16.55 -0.04
N VAL A 126 8.74 16.81 -1.20
CA VAL A 126 8.61 15.95 -2.40
C VAL A 126 10.01 15.67 -2.92
N THR A 127 10.38 14.40 -3.02
CA THR A 127 11.70 13.97 -3.48
C THR A 127 11.58 12.89 -4.56
N MET A 128 12.37 13.06 -5.62
CA MET A 128 12.49 12.09 -6.69
C MET A 128 13.97 11.75 -6.89
N ALA A 129 14.35 10.50 -6.67
CA ALA A 129 15.68 10.00 -6.97
C ALA A 129 15.65 9.19 -8.28
N THR A 130 15.92 9.88 -9.39
CA THR A 130 16.23 9.23 -10.66
C THR A 130 17.70 8.83 -10.66
N VAL A 131 18.02 7.57 -10.94
CA VAL A 131 19.39 7.22 -11.34
C VAL A 131 19.56 7.66 -12.77
N ALA A 132 20.30 8.75 -12.99
CA ALA A 132 20.83 9.05 -14.31
C ALA A 132 21.70 7.86 -14.77
N PRO A 133 21.65 7.48 -16.06
CA PRO A 133 22.45 6.37 -16.58
C PRO A 133 23.95 6.51 -16.31
#